data_AF-A0A8T7LC26-F1
#
_entry.id   AF-A0A8T7LC26-F1
#
_cell.length_a   1.000
_cell.length_b   1.000
_cell.length_c   1.000
_cell.angle_alpha   90.00
_cell.angle_beta   90.00
_cell.angle_gamma   90.00
#
_symmetry.space_group_name_H-M   'P 1'
#
loop_
_entity.id
_entity.type
_entity.pdbx_description
1 polymer ?
#
loop_
_entity_poly.entity_id
_entity_poly.type
_entity_poly.pdbx_seq_one_letter_code
_entity_poly.pdbx_strand_id
1 'polypeptide(L)'
;MASKQSAVRSDQSARYAAASLVLGLMFVSLIVIYLSVPQSDVVTFLSVVIMAVSLIIALNGNWNEIGMMAAFAALMSLIAAYFFGRDTLGNVGSVVFPLAWTGVLLYVFRWISSRTVVVPEDHAIMVARFYSGTLYRLTPPLAPPLIPLLERRVATIPLYELSQDVTIEKINTGGSHSIDAVEVHLRYRVDSPVFALGNIPNRGQIQNDVARQMGRELEQARLDVAFWEKLLARQLREEVDDIVREVIFSETKSAVVAYQDRLRISQEVFRRLNELTHRWGVVVTRVDIDYFEVPEDRFRSANPEAAIERETRMREIEAEREARRIRVTSEAEAHAEAERVRSIVRALRAEGVDVSPEMISAILLPDWSVEAEALLPPAGPRPATGKPDNGNKR
;
A
#
# COMPACT_ATOMS: atom_id res chain seq x y z
N MET A 1 9.48 -0.48 -19.03
CA MET A 1 10.03 0.60 -19.89
C MET A 1 10.87 1.62 -19.12
N ALA A 2 10.55 1.94 -17.85
CA ALA A 2 11.35 2.84 -17.01
C ALA A 2 12.80 2.36 -16.75
N SER A 3 13.04 1.05 -16.66
CA SER A 3 14.38 0.47 -16.41
C SER A 3 15.38 0.69 -17.56
N LYS A 4 14.92 0.70 -18.82
CA LYS A 4 15.77 1.03 -19.98
C LYS A 4 16.14 2.51 -20.00
N GLN A 5 15.21 3.40 -19.65
CA GLN A 5 15.48 4.84 -19.62
C GLN A 5 16.41 5.23 -18.46
N SER A 6 16.31 4.57 -17.30
CA SER A 6 17.25 4.80 -16.20
C SER A 6 18.66 4.30 -16.52
N ALA A 7 18.79 3.14 -17.17
CA ALA A 7 20.07 2.57 -17.58
C ALA A 7 20.80 3.40 -18.66
N VAL A 8 20.06 3.99 -19.61
CA VAL A 8 20.63 4.89 -20.63
C VAL A 8 21.12 6.19 -19.99
N ARG A 9 20.38 6.73 -19.00
CA ARG A 9 20.74 7.99 -18.33
C ARG A 9 21.93 7.84 -17.37
N SER A 10 22.10 6.66 -16.76
CA SER A 10 23.24 6.34 -15.90
C SER A 10 24.54 6.08 -16.67
N ASP A 11 24.42 5.44 -17.84
CA ASP A 11 25.56 5.24 -18.72
C ASP A 11 26.10 6.59 -19.21
N GLN A 12 25.21 7.53 -19.54
CA GLN A 12 25.59 8.90 -19.90
C GLN A 12 26.31 9.64 -18.76
N SER A 13 25.81 9.59 -17.52
CA SER A 13 26.44 10.34 -16.42
C SER A 13 27.83 9.81 -16.05
N ALA A 14 28.03 8.48 -16.07
CA ALA A 14 29.32 7.86 -15.86
C ALA A 14 30.32 8.21 -16.99
N ARG A 15 29.86 8.22 -18.25
CA ARG A 15 30.66 8.64 -19.41
C ARG A 15 31.12 10.10 -19.29
N TYR A 16 30.24 11.02 -18.91
CA TYR A 16 30.61 12.43 -18.72
C TYR A 16 31.60 12.64 -17.55
N ALA A 17 31.44 11.90 -16.45
CA ALA A 17 32.39 11.94 -15.33
C ALA A 17 33.77 11.42 -15.74
N ALA A 18 33.83 10.31 -16.47
CA ALA A 18 35.09 9.76 -16.99
C ALA A 18 35.74 10.70 -18.00
N ALA A 19 34.97 11.21 -18.97
CA ALA A 19 35.46 12.13 -19.98
C ALA A 19 35.97 13.45 -19.38
N SER A 20 35.28 14.01 -18.38
CA SER A 20 35.73 15.25 -17.71
C SER A 20 37.02 15.05 -16.91
N LEU A 21 37.20 13.90 -16.24
CA LEU A 21 38.46 13.56 -15.56
C LEU A 21 39.63 13.44 -16.56
N VAL A 22 39.41 12.77 -17.68
CA VAL A 22 40.41 12.60 -18.74
C VAL A 22 40.75 13.96 -19.38
N LEU A 23 39.75 14.80 -19.64
CA LEU A 23 39.96 16.15 -20.17
C LEU A 23 40.72 17.04 -19.18
N GLY A 24 40.41 16.95 -17.88
CA GLY A 24 41.12 17.67 -16.82
C GLY A 24 42.60 17.26 -16.74
N LEU A 25 42.89 15.96 -16.82
CA LEU A 25 44.26 15.44 -16.86
C LEU A 25 45.01 15.95 -18.11
N MET A 26 44.36 15.92 -19.28
CA MET A 26 44.90 16.46 -20.54
C MET A 26 45.21 17.95 -20.42
N PHE A 27 44.29 18.73 -19.88
CA PHE A 27 44.44 20.18 -19.74
C PHE A 27 45.61 20.55 -18.83
N VAL A 28 45.72 19.92 -17.66
CA VAL A 28 46.85 20.14 -16.75
C VAL A 28 48.17 19.73 -17.41
N SER A 29 48.18 18.61 -18.13
CA SER A 29 49.38 18.12 -18.83
C SER A 29 49.82 19.09 -19.94
N LEU A 30 48.88 19.65 -20.71
CA LEU A 30 49.15 20.64 -21.75
C LEU A 30 49.67 21.95 -21.17
N ILE A 31 49.15 22.40 -20.02
CA ILE A 31 49.66 23.60 -19.33
C ILE A 31 51.13 23.40 -18.92
N VAL A 32 51.46 22.24 -18.36
CA VAL A 32 52.85 21.94 -17.96
C VAL A 32 53.76 21.94 -19.19
N ILE A 33 53.34 21.34 -20.30
CA ILE A 33 54.11 21.37 -21.56
C ILE A 33 54.27 22.79 -22.08
N TYR A 34 53.22 23.61 -22.03
CA TYR A 34 53.24 25.01 -22.47
C TYR A 34 54.23 25.87 -21.66
N LEU A 35 54.37 25.60 -20.36
CA LEU A 35 55.29 26.33 -19.48
C LEU A 35 56.75 25.87 -19.61
N SER A 36 57.00 24.59 -19.88
CA SER A 36 58.37 24.04 -19.93
C SER A 36 59.00 24.02 -21.33
N VAL A 37 58.22 24.10 -22.40
CA VAL A 37 58.73 24.03 -23.79
C VAL A 37 58.80 25.44 -24.41
N PRO A 38 59.90 25.80 -25.09
CA PRO A 38 60.00 27.06 -25.82
C PRO A 38 58.84 27.23 -26.80
N GLN A 39 58.13 28.36 -26.69
CA GLN A 39 56.93 28.67 -27.47
C GLN A 39 57.29 28.66 -28.97
N SER A 40 56.67 27.76 -29.72
CA SER A 40 56.62 27.82 -31.19
C SER A 40 55.16 27.78 -31.62
N ASP A 41 54.83 28.51 -32.69
CA ASP A 41 53.46 28.59 -33.22
C ASP A 41 52.85 27.22 -33.54
N VAL A 42 53.70 26.24 -33.84
CA VAL A 42 53.30 24.85 -34.13
C VAL A 42 52.86 24.12 -32.86
N VAL A 43 53.55 24.30 -31.73
CA VAL A 43 53.23 23.61 -30.46
C VAL A 43 51.94 24.17 -29.85
N THR A 44 51.74 25.48 -29.93
CA THR A 44 50.51 26.13 -29.47
C THR A 44 49.31 25.74 -30.34
N PHE A 45 49.47 25.74 -31.67
CA PHE A 45 48.44 25.27 -32.59
C PHE A 45 48.06 23.80 -32.35
N LEU A 46 49.04 22.91 -32.23
CA LEU A 46 48.80 21.49 -31.97
C LEU A 46 48.09 21.27 -30.63
N SER A 47 48.45 22.02 -29.59
CA SER A 47 47.82 21.95 -28.27
C SER A 47 46.35 22.34 -28.31
N VAL A 48 46.01 23.41 -29.04
CA VAL A 48 44.62 23.86 -29.23
C VAL A 48 43.82 22.83 -30.02
N VAL A 49 44.39 22.25 -31.08
CA VAL A 49 43.73 21.21 -31.88
C VAL A 49 43.49 19.95 -31.05
N ILE A 50 44.49 19.48 -30.29
CA ILE A 50 44.36 18.32 -29.41
C ILE A 50 43.27 18.55 -28.36
N MET A 51 43.22 19.75 -27.76
CA MET A 51 42.20 20.12 -26.78
C MET A 51 40.80 20.18 -27.41
N ALA A 52 40.66 20.72 -28.63
CA ALA A 52 39.39 20.79 -29.34
C ALA A 52 38.87 19.39 -29.73
N VAL A 53 39.72 18.52 -30.26
CA VAL A 53 39.37 17.13 -30.58
C VAL A 53 38.99 16.37 -29.32
N SER A 54 39.73 16.58 -28.23
CA SER A 54 39.42 15.97 -26.93
C SER A 54 38.07 16.46 -26.39
N LEU A 55 37.75 17.74 -26.52
CA LEU A 55 36.45 18.27 -26.08
C LEU A 55 35.28 17.66 -26.88
N ILE A 56 35.44 17.48 -28.19
CA ILE A 56 34.43 16.88 -29.06
C ILE A 56 34.19 15.41 -28.68
N ILE A 57 35.27 14.64 -28.47
CA ILE A 57 35.18 13.23 -28.05
C ILE A 57 34.60 13.13 -26.64
N ALA A 58 34.89 14.07 -25.74
CA ALA A 58 34.32 14.08 -24.39
C ALA A 58 32.80 14.31 -24.38
N LEU A 59 32.28 15.05 -25.37
CA LEU A 59 30.86 15.37 -25.48
C LEU A 59 30.04 14.26 -26.15
N ASN A 60 30.62 13.59 -27.16
CA ASN A 60 29.89 12.66 -28.03
C ASN A 60 30.42 11.21 -28.01
N GLY A 61 31.52 10.94 -27.31
CA GLY A 61 32.27 9.70 -27.47
C GLY A 61 31.67 8.48 -26.77
N ASN A 62 31.80 7.33 -27.42
CA ASN A 62 31.48 6.03 -26.84
C ASN A 62 32.56 5.55 -25.84
N TRP A 63 32.27 4.54 -25.01
CA TRP A 63 33.23 4.00 -24.02
C TRP A 63 34.59 3.63 -24.60
N ASN A 64 34.64 3.09 -25.83
CA ASN A 64 35.90 2.80 -26.51
C ASN A 64 36.68 4.07 -26.87
N GLU A 65 35.99 5.15 -27.25
CA GLU A 65 36.59 6.44 -27.57
C GLU A 65 37.06 7.17 -26.32
N ILE A 66 36.31 7.07 -25.21
CA ILE A 66 36.74 7.55 -23.89
C ILE A 66 37.96 6.77 -23.38
N GLY A 67 38.00 5.45 -23.59
CA GLY A 67 39.16 4.61 -23.27
C GLY A 67 40.40 4.98 -24.08
N MET A 68 40.24 5.21 -25.39
CA MET A 68 41.32 5.72 -26.24
C MET A 68 41.80 7.11 -25.78
N MET A 69 40.87 8.01 -25.44
CA MET A 69 41.21 9.32 -24.90
C MET A 69 41.97 9.20 -23.57
N ALA A 70 41.58 8.29 -22.68
CA ALA A 70 42.28 8.06 -21.42
C ALA A 70 43.72 7.58 -21.64
N ALA A 71 43.95 6.70 -22.63
CA ALA A 71 45.29 6.28 -23.02
C ALA A 71 46.12 7.44 -23.58
N PHE A 72 45.54 8.27 -24.45
CA PHE A 72 46.18 9.49 -24.96
C PHE A 72 46.50 10.48 -23.83
N ALA A 73 45.58 10.66 -22.88
CA ALA A 73 45.78 11.52 -21.72
C ALA A 73 46.89 11.03 -20.80
N ALA A 74 46.97 9.72 -20.55
CA ALA A 74 48.07 9.13 -19.81
C ALA A 74 49.42 9.34 -20.52
N LEU A 75 49.46 9.16 -21.85
CA LEU A 75 50.66 9.40 -22.65
C LEU A 75 51.09 10.87 -22.61
N MET A 76 50.16 11.80 -22.82
CA MET A 76 50.43 13.24 -22.74
C MET A 76 50.87 13.65 -21.34
N SER A 77 50.29 13.05 -20.29
CA SER A 77 50.69 13.30 -18.91
C SER A 77 52.10 12.80 -18.60
N LEU A 78 52.53 11.68 -19.18
CA LEU A 78 53.91 11.19 -19.08
C LEU A 78 54.89 12.11 -19.81
N ILE A 79 54.51 12.61 -20.99
CA ILE A 79 55.31 13.58 -21.75
C ILE A 79 55.45 14.89 -20.95
N ALA A 80 54.37 15.37 -20.33
CA ALA A 80 54.40 16.53 -19.45
C ALA A 80 55.33 16.32 -18.25
N ALA A 81 55.25 15.16 -17.59
CA ALA A 81 56.14 14.80 -16.48
C ALA A 81 57.61 14.74 -16.91
N TYR A 82 57.90 14.28 -18.13
CA TYR A 82 59.24 14.26 -18.71
C TYR A 82 59.81 15.66 -18.89
N PHE A 83 59.03 16.58 -19.49
CA PHE A 83 59.47 17.95 -19.70
C PHE A 83 59.64 18.71 -18.38
N PHE A 84 58.70 18.57 -17.46
CA PHE A 84 58.79 19.17 -16.13
C PHE A 84 60.00 18.65 -15.34
N GLY A 85 60.25 17.34 -15.39
CA GLY A 85 61.43 16.73 -14.77
C GLY A 85 62.73 17.24 -15.40
N ARG A 86 62.76 17.37 -16.73
CA ARG A 86 63.92 17.90 -17.45
C ARG A 86 64.23 19.35 -17.08
N ASP A 87 63.21 20.18 -16.93
CA ASP A 87 63.35 21.60 -16.60
C ASP A 87 63.84 21.80 -15.16
N THR A 88 63.37 20.96 -14.22
CA THR A 88 63.70 21.07 -12.79
C THR A 88 65.04 20.45 -12.40
N LEU A 89 65.38 19.26 -12.92
CA LEU A 89 66.55 18.46 -12.49
C LEU A 89 67.41 17.97 -13.69
N GLY A 90 67.22 18.54 -14.88
CA GLY A 90 68.00 18.18 -16.06
C GLY A 90 67.78 16.73 -16.52
N ASN A 91 68.84 16.08 -17.00
CA ASN A 91 68.76 14.71 -17.55
C ASN A 91 68.35 13.65 -16.51
N VAL A 92 68.59 13.88 -15.22
CA VAL A 92 68.16 12.95 -14.17
C VAL A 92 66.66 13.08 -13.93
N GLY A 93 66.15 14.30 -13.88
CA GLY A 93 64.73 14.57 -13.70
C GLY A 93 63.86 14.04 -14.84
N SER A 94 64.37 14.05 -16.07
CA SER A 94 63.65 13.54 -17.24
C SER A 94 63.33 12.04 -17.14
N VAL A 95 64.07 11.27 -16.32
CA VAL A 95 63.82 9.85 -16.09
C VAL A 95 63.04 9.61 -14.78
N VAL A 96 63.42 10.32 -13.72
CA VAL A 96 62.85 10.11 -12.37
C VAL A 96 61.39 10.55 -12.30
N PHE A 97 61.02 11.70 -12.87
CA PHE A 97 59.65 12.21 -12.79
C PHE A 97 58.62 11.35 -13.54
N PRO A 98 58.85 10.89 -14.79
CA PRO A 98 57.92 9.98 -15.47
C PRO A 98 57.74 8.63 -14.76
N LEU A 99 58.82 8.07 -14.20
CA LEU A 99 58.75 6.83 -13.42
C LEU A 99 57.92 7.00 -12.15
N ALA A 100 58.17 8.06 -11.38
CA ALA A 100 57.37 8.40 -10.21
C ALA A 100 55.90 8.62 -10.57
N TRP A 101 55.63 9.35 -11.66
CA TRP A 101 54.28 9.64 -12.12
C TRP A 101 53.53 8.39 -12.62
N THR A 102 54.22 7.47 -13.28
CA THR A 102 53.66 6.16 -13.63
C THR A 102 53.26 5.39 -12.38
N GLY A 103 54.08 5.43 -11.32
CA GLY A 103 53.76 4.88 -10.01
C GLY A 103 52.48 5.50 -9.41
N VAL A 104 52.34 6.82 -9.50
CA VAL A 104 51.13 7.53 -9.06
C VAL A 104 49.90 7.10 -9.88
N LEU A 105 49.99 7.02 -11.21
CA LEU A 105 48.89 6.58 -12.07
C LEU A 105 48.45 5.15 -11.75
N LEU A 106 49.41 4.23 -11.56
CA LEU A 106 49.12 2.85 -11.16
C LEU A 106 48.50 2.77 -9.76
N TYR A 107 48.95 3.60 -8.81
CA TYR A 107 48.35 3.69 -7.49
C TYR A 107 46.90 4.18 -7.55
N VAL A 108 46.63 5.25 -8.31
CA VAL A 108 45.27 5.78 -8.51
C VAL A 108 44.39 4.75 -9.20
N PHE A 109 44.89 4.07 -10.24
CA PHE A 109 44.15 3.01 -10.93
C PHE A 109 43.79 1.85 -10.00
N ARG A 110 44.77 1.36 -9.21
CA ARG A 110 44.55 0.31 -8.21
C ARG A 110 43.56 0.76 -7.14
N TRP A 111 43.66 2.01 -6.69
CA TRP A 111 42.74 2.59 -5.71
C TRP A 111 41.30 2.62 -6.25
N ILE A 112 41.09 3.12 -7.47
CA ILE A 112 39.79 3.12 -8.15
C ILE A 112 39.26 1.68 -8.28
N SER A 113 40.08 0.77 -8.80
CA SER A 113 39.68 -0.63 -9.04
C SER A 113 39.35 -1.39 -7.76
N SER A 114 39.99 -1.06 -6.64
CA SER A 114 39.73 -1.71 -5.34
C SER A 114 38.53 -1.13 -4.59
N ARG A 115 38.09 0.09 -4.96
CA ARG A 115 37.01 0.83 -4.29
C ARG A 115 35.74 0.93 -5.14
N THR A 116 35.65 0.20 -6.24
CA THR A 116 34.39 0.06 -6.98
C THR A 116 33.35 -0.58 -6.08
N VAL A 117 32.23 0.12 -5.90
CA VAL A 117 31.13 -0.36 -5.07
C VAL A 117 30.20 -1.18 -5.96
N VAL A 118 30.08 -2.47 -5.65
CA VAL A 118 29.03 -3.32 -6.24
C VAL A 118 27.71 -2.87 -5.62
N VAL A 119 26.78 -2.41 -6.45
CA VAL A 119 25.46 -1.96 -6.01
C VAL A 119 24.47 -3.08 -6.32
N PRO A 120 23.90 -3.74 -5.29
CA PRO A 120 22.84 -4.73 -5.48
C PRO A 120 21.61 -4.09 -6.16
N GLU A 121 20.96 -4.80 -7.08
CA GLU A 121 19.80 -4.27 -7.84
C GLU A 121 18.56 -4.04 -6.97
N ASP A 122 18.46 -4.75 -5.85
CA ASP A 122 17.39 -4.75 -4.86
C ASP A 122 17.47 -3.60 -3.85
N HIS A 123 18.56 -2.82 -3.88
CA HIS A 123 18.77 -1.70 -2.97
C HIS A 123 19.11 -0.40 -3.71
N ALA A 124 18.59 0.72 -3.21
CA ALA A 124 18.98 2.06 -3.62
C ALA A 124 20.02 2.63 -2.66
N ILE A 125 21.27 2.70 -3.10
CA ILE A 125 22.30 3.43 -2.37
C ILE A 125 22.21 4.91 -2.74
N MET A 126 21.96 5.74 -1.74
CA MET A 126 21.78 7.19 -1.88
C MET A 126 23.04 7.91 -1.44
N VAL A 127 23.49 8.85 -2.27
CA VAL A 127 24.71 9.63 -2.07
C VAL A 127 24.38 11.12 -2.17
N ALA A 128 24.95 11.91 -1.27
CA ALA A 128 24.91 13.36 -1.31
C ALA A 128 26.27 13.91 -1.71
N ARG A 129 26.24 14.93 -2.56
CA ARG A 129 27.42 15.76 -2.87
C ARG A 129 27.56 16.84 -1.80
N PHE A 130 28.76 16.98 -1.24
CA PHE A 130 29.03 17.94 -0.16
C PHE A 130 28.79 19.40 -0.59
N TYR A 131 29.15 19.74 -1.83
CA TYR A 131 29.12 21.11 -2.34
C TYR A 131 27.73 21.56 -2.81
N SER A 132 26.94 20.67 -3.40
CA SER A 132 25.63 21.00 -3.96
C SER A 132 24.46 20.55 -3.07
N GLY A 133 24.70 19.68 -2.08
CA GLY A 133 23.64 19.04 -1.29
C GLY A 133 22.71 18.15 -2.11
N THR A 134 22.96 17.97 -3.41
CA THR A 134 22.10 17.20 -4.30
C THR A 134 22.22 15.72 -3.98
N LEU A 135 21.06 15.09 -3.76
CA LEU A 135 20.95 13.64 -3.57
C LEU A 135 20.85 12.96 -4.92
N TYR A 136 21.64 11.90 -5.12
CA TYR A 136 21.51 11.04 -6.29
C TYR A 136 21.64 9.57 -5.88
N ARG A 137 21.04 8.70 -6.68
CA ARG A 137 21.09 7.24 -6.51
C ARG A 137 22.31 6.69 -7.26
N LEU A 138 23.09 5.84 -6.61
CA LEU A 138 24.12 5.06 -7.31
C LEU A 138 23.43 4.05 -8.23
N THR A 139 23.87 4.02 -9.48
CA THR A 139 23.27 3.15 -10.48
C THR A 139 23.91 1.76 -10.38
N PRO A 140 23.11 0.68 -10.27
CA PRO A 140 23.63 -0.68 -10.44
C PRO A 140 24.11 -0.93 -11.88
N PRO A 141 24.98 -1.93 -12.12
CA PRO A 141 25.59 -2.85 -11.15
C PRO A 141 26.91 -2.35 -10.54
N LEU A 142 27.55 -1.37 -11.18
CA LEU A 142 28.87 -0.84 -10.82
C LEU A 142 28.79 0.68 -10.71
N ALA A 143 29.03 1.20 -9.51
CA ALA A 143 29.10 2.63 -9.28
C ALA A 143 30.57 3.09 -9.20
N PRO A 144 30.89 4.31 -9.68
CA PRO A 144 32.22 4.88 -9.51
C PRO A 144 32.58 4.97 -8.02
N PRO A 145 33.88 4.90 -7.67
CA PRO A 145 34.29 5.00 -6.28
C PRO A 145 33.88 6.36 -5.71
N LEU A 146 33.31 6.35 -4.51
CA LEU A 146 32.93 7.57 -3.80
C LEU A 146 34.19 8.34 -3.40
N ILE A 147 34.24 9.63 -3.76
CA ILE A 147 35.33 10.51 -3.37
C ILE A 147 35.02 11.07 -1.96
N PRO A 148 35.73 10.66 -0.90
CA PRO A 148 35.30 10.92 0.48
C PRO A 148 35.14 12.40 0.85
N LEU A 149 35.84 13.32 0.17
CA LEU A 149 35.74 14.76 0.38
C LEU A 149 34.57 15.42 -0.39
N LEU A 150 34.10 14.80 -1.47
CA LEU A 150 33.10 15.39 -2.36
C LEU A 150 31.74 14.71 -2.21
N GLU A 151 31.73 13.44 -1.80
CA GLU A 151 30.55 12.59 -1.82
C GLU A 151 30.48 11.75 -0.55
N ARG A 152 29.28 11.68 0.03
CA ARG A 152 28.99 10.90 1.22
C ARG A 152 27.79 10.00 0.95
N ARG A 153 27.92 8.71 1.31
CA ARG A 153 26.77 7.79 1.35
C ARG A 153 25.84 8.22 2.48
N VAL A 154 24.56 8.40 2.15
CA VAL A 154 23.54 8.93 3.07
C VAL A 154 22.56 7.86 3.49
N ALA A 155 22.19 6.96 2.58
CA ALA A 155 21.20 5.92 2.89
C ALA A 155 21.32 4.68 2.00
N THR A 156 20.74 3.57 2.47
CA THR A 156 20.55 2.34 1.69
C THR A 156 19.11 1.88 1.82
N ILE A 157 18.29 2.15 0.82
CA ILE A 157 16.84 1.95 0.89
C ILE A 157 16.46 0.68 0.13
N PRO A 158 15.62 -0.22 0.70
CA PRO A 158 15.13 -1.40 -0.01
C PRO A 158 14.18 -1.02 -1.15
N LEU A 159 14.32 -1.69 -2.30
CA LEU A 159 13.42 -1.51 -3.46
C LEU A 159 12.50 -2.71 -3.68
N TYR A 160 12.76 -3.81 -2.98
CA TYR A 160 11.94 -5.01 -3.03
C TYR A 160 10.61 -4.81 -2.30
N GLU A 161 9.68 -5.74 -2.52
CA GLU A 161 8.36 -5.68 -1.90
C GLU A 161 8.44 -6.10 -0.43
N LEU A 162 7.96 -5.23 0.45
CA LEU A 162 7.84 -5.45 1.88
C LEU A 162 6.40 -5.81 2.22
N SER A 163 6.25 -6.74 3.15
CA SER A 163 4.97 -7.18 3.69
C SER A 163 4.86 -6.81 5.16
N GLN A 164 3.68 -6.35 5.57
CA GLN A 164 3.43 -5.98 6.94
C GLN A 164 2.01 -6.34 7.35
N ASP A 165 1.89 -6.95 8.52
CA ASP A 165 0.61 -7.27 9.14
C ASP A 165 0.36 -6.29 10.28
N VAL A 166 -0.85 -5.73 10.32
CA VAL A 166 -1.28 -4.75 11.32
C VAL A 166 -2.59 -5.23 11.94
N THR A 167 -2.57 -5.46 13.24
CA THR A 167 -3.76 -5.75 14.03
C THR A 167 -4.22 -4.47 14.72
N ILE A 168 -5.44 -4.05 14.43
CA ILE A 168 -6.04 -2.80 14.91
C ILE A 168 -7.12 -3.16 15.92
N GLU A 169 -6.90 -2.83 17.18
CA GLU A 169 -7.83 -3.16 18.26
C GLU A 169 -8.83 -2.02 18.54
N LYS A 170 -10.01 -2.41 19.06
CA LYS A 170 -11.04 -1.52 19.62
C LYS A 170 -11.42 -0.39 18.67
N ILE A 171 -12.00 -0.74 17.53
CA ILE A 171 -12.44 0.23 16.52
C ILE A 171 -13.92 0.56 16.76
N ASN A 172 -14.23 1.85 16.90
CA ASN A 172 -15.61 2.30 16.96
C ASN A 172 -16.18 2.40 15.55
N THR A 173 -17.36 1.82 15.34
CA THR A 173 -18.12 2.07 14.10
C THR A 173 -18.88 3.40 14.24
N GLY A 174 -19.41 3.94 13.14
CA GLY A 174 -20.26 5.14 13.17
C GLY A 174 -21.62 4.92 13.85
N GLY A 175 -21.94 3.66 14.22
CA GLY A 175 -23.11 3.33 15.02
C GLY A 175 -22.76 2.97 16.47
N SER A 176 -23.67 2.28 17.15
CA SER A 176 -23.51 1.89 18.57
C SER A 176 -22.57 0.69 18.81
N HIS A 177 -21.98 0.13 17.74
CA HIS A 177 -21.17 -1.08 17.81
C HIS A 177 -19.68 -0.75 17.68
N SER A 178 -18.83 -1.56 18.32
CA SER A 178 -17.39 -1.53 18.11
C SER A 178 -16.92 -2.90 17.65
N ILE A 179 -15.80 -2.91 16.93
CA ILE A 179 -15.09 -4.09 16.48
C ILE A 179 -13.89 -4.27 17.42
N ASP A 180 -13.63 -5.51 17.85
CA ASP A 180 -12.60 -5.79 18.84
C ASP A 180 -11.21 -5.83 18.20
N ALA A 181 -11.07 -6.48 17.04
CA ALA A 181 -9.83 -6.49 16.28
C ALA A 181 -10.10 -6.55 14.77
N VAL A 182 -9.25 -5.87 14.00
CA VAL A 182 -9.17 -5.99 12.53
C VAL A 182 -7.75 -6.32 12.13
N GLU A 183 -7.58 -7.39 11.35
CA GLU A 183 -6.28 -7.76 10.78
C GLU A 183 -6.17 -7.25 9.34
N VAL A 184 -5.12 -6.48 9.09
CA VAL A 184 -4.83 -5.87 7.79
C VAL A 184 -3.47 -6.33 7.31
N HIS A 185 -3.45 -6.94 6.12
CA HIS A 185 -2.24 -7.37 5.43
C HIS A 185 -1.88 -6.36 4.35
N LEU A 186 -0.67 -5.82 4.43
CA LEU A 186 -0.19 -4.79 3.53
C LEU A 186 1.03 -5.28 2.76
N ARG A 187 1.08 -4.92 1.48
CA ARG A 187 2.28 -5.04 0.66
C ARG A 187 2.63 -3.71 0.03
N TYR A 188 3.87 -3.29 0.18
CA TYR A 188 4.34 -2.00 -0.30
C TYR A 188 5.78 -2.09 -0.78
N ARG A 189 6.20 -1.13 -1.62
CA ARG A 189 7.58 -1.01 -2.08
C ARG A 189 7.97 0.45 -2.23
N VAL A 190 9.26 0.73 -2.15
CA VAL A 190 9.77 2.07 -2.42
C VAL A 190 9.97 2.23 -3.93
N ASP A 191 9.20 3.14 -4.54
CA ASP A 191 9.35 3.48 -5.95
C ASP A 191 10.37 4.61 -6.14
N SER A 192 10.31 5.62 -5.27
CA SER A 192 11.18 6.81 -5.34
C SER A 192 11.96 7.05 -4.05
N PRO A 193 13.20 6.51 -3.94
CA PRO A 193 14.05 6.64 -2.75
C PRO A 193 14.41 8.08 -2.36
N VAL A 194 14.45 8.99 -3.34
CA VAL A 194 14.72 10.42 -3.10
C VAL A 194 13.60 11.05 -2.25
N PHE A 195 12.35 10.75 -2.58
CA PHE A 195 11.21 11.24 -1.81
C PHE A 195 11.14 10.56 -0.44
N ALA A 196 11.48 9.28 -0.34
CA ALA A 196 11.48 8.55 0.93
C ALA A 196 12.48 9.13 1.95
N LEU A 197 13.60 9.72 1.48
CA LEU A 197 14.54 10.40 2.36
C LEU A 197 14.00 11.71 2.95
N GLY A 198 13.18 12.43 2.18
CA GLY A 198 12.79 13.81 2.49
C GLY A 198 11.44 13.93 3.17
N ASN A 199 10.46 13.14 2.72
CA ASN A 199 9.03 13.44 2.88
C ASN A 199 8.30 12.53 3.87
N ILE A 200 8.98 11.59 4.53
CA ILE A 200 8.37 10.79 5.60
C ILE A 200 7.96 11.73 6.75
N PRO A 201 6.72 11.63 7.27
CA PRO A 201 6.26 12.45 8.38
C PRO A 201 7.07 12.22 9.63
N ASN A 202 7.16 13.22 10.53
CA ASN A 202 7.80 13.09 11.84
C ASN A 202 9.21 12.47 11.83
N ARG A 203 9.93 12.59 10.69
CA ARG A 203 11.17 11.86 10.41
C ARG A 203 12.21 11.99 11.52
N GLY A 204 12.36 13.17 12.12
CA GLY A 204 13.42 13.43 13.09
C GLY A 204 13.26 12.60 14.37
N GLN A 205 12.03 12.49 14.88
CA GLN A 205 11.76 11.73 16.10
C GLN A 205 11.82 10.23 15.83
N ILE A 206 11.12 9.77 14.80
CA ILE A 206 11.01 8.34 14.50
C ILE A 206 12.35 7.76 14.05
N GLN A 207 13.13 8.48 13.24
CA GLN A 207 14.47 8.03 12.85
C GLN A 207 15.41 7.91 14.04
N ASN A 208 15.36 8.86 14.98
CA ASN A 208 16.18 8.79 16.19
C ASN A 208 15.77 7.62 17.08
N ASP A 209 14.47 7.35 17.22
CA ASP A 209 13.98 6.22 17.99
C ASP A 209 14.41 4.88 17.37
N VAL A 210 14.26 4.71 16.05
CA VAL A 210 14.67 3.48 15.34
C VAL A 210 16.20 3.30 15.44
N ALA A 211 16.98 4.38 15.30
CA ALA A 211 18.43 4.33 15.46
C ALA A 211 18.84 3.91 16.89
N ARG A 212 18.18 4.48 17.91
CA ARG A 212 18.38 4.10 19.32
C ARG A 212 18.03 2.63 19.58
N GLN A 213 16.93 2.13 19.02
CA GLN A 213 16.55 0.71 19.10
C GLN A 213 17.59 -0.20 18.45
N MET A 214 18.28 0.26 17.42
CA MET A 214 19.38 -0.46 16.77
C MET A 214 20.72 -0.31 17.49
N GLY A 215 20.81 0.51 18.54
CA GLY A 215 22.06 0.77 19.27
C GLY A 215 23.12 1.48 18.43
N ARG A 216 22.73 2.25 17.40
CA ARG A 216 23.65 2.92 16.47
C ARG A 216 23.35 4.41 16.38
N GLU A 217 24.35 5.18 15.96
CA GLU A 217 24.14 6.57 15.57
C GLU A 217 23.28 6.64 14.30
N LEU A 218 22.46 7.69 14.18
CA LEU A 218 21.53 7.88 13.07
C LEU A 218 22.23 7.78 11.71
N GLU A 219 23.40 8.39 11.57
CA GLU A 219 24.14 8.40 10.31
C GLU A 219 24.59 7.00 9.89
N GLN A 220 25.00 6.16 10.83
CA GLN A 220 25.40 4.78 10.57
C GLN A 220 24.17 3.88 10.36
N ALA A 221 23.11 4.10 11.13
CA ALA A 221 21.86 3.35 11.01
C ALA A 221 21.23 3.52 9.63
N ARG A 222 21.22 4.75 9.07
CA ARG A 222 20.67 5.03 7.74
C ARG A 222 21.36 4.29 6.60
N LEU A 223 22.61 3.86 6.79
CA LEU A 223 23.35 3.07 5.81
C LEU A 223 22.91 1.60 5.78
N ASP A 224 22.20 1.15 6.80
CA ASP A 224 21.65 -0.19 6.92
C ASP A 224 20.23 -0.24 6.32
N VAL A 225 19.92 -1.35 5.65
CA VAL A 225 18.61 -1.58 5.03
C VAL A 225 17.55 -1.85 6.09
N ALA A 226 17.92 -2.60 7.13
CA ALA A 226 17.04 -2.96 8.24
C ALA A 226 16.51 -1.72 8.98
N PHE A 227 17.26 -0.62 8.98
CA PHE A 227 16.80 0.65 9.52
C PHE A 227 15.60 1.20 8.73
N TRP A 228 15.67 1.18 7.40
CA TRP A 228 14.61 1.68 6.53
C TRP A 228 13.38 0.79 6.56
N GLU A 229 13.56 -0.53 6.64
CA GLU A 229 12.45 -1.47 6.83
C GLU A 229 11.68 -1.17 8.12
N LYS A 230 12.39 -1.01 9.24
CA LYS A 230 11.77 -0.67 10.53
C LYS A 230 11.11 0.71 10.53
N LEU A 231 11.75 1.70 9.91
CA LEU A 231 11.23 3.06 9.81
C LEU A 231 9.92 3.07 9.01
N LEU A 232 9.92 2.47 7.82
CA LEU A 232 8.75 2.38 6.95
C LEU A 232 7.63 1.58 7.61
N ALA A 233 7.97 0.44 8.23
CA ALA A 233 6.98 -0.39 8.90
C ALA A 233 6.30 0.34 10.07
N ARG A 234 7.07 1.09 10.86
CA ARG A 234 6.52 1.88 11.97
C ARG A 234 5.60 2.98 11.46
N GLN A 235 6.03 3.76 10.47
CA GLN A 235 5.21 4.84 9.93
C GLN A 235 3.94 4.30 9.27
N LEU A 236 4.05 3.27 8.43
CA LEU A 236 2.89 2.68 7.77
C LEU A 236 1.91 2.07 8.76
N ARG A 237 2.39 1.49 9.87
CA ARG A 237 1.50 0.99 10.92
C ARG A 237 0.60 2.08 11.47
N GLU A 238 1.17 3.25 11.78
CA GLU A 238 0.45 4.38 12.35
C GLU A 238 -0.59 4.93 11.35
N GLU A 239 -0.21 5.16 10.08
CA GLU A 239 -1.19 5.65 9.09
C GLU A 239 -2.29 4.65 8.77
N VAL A 240 -1.97 3.35 8.74
CA VAL A 240 -2.98 2.31 8.47
C VAL A 240 -3.98 2.24 9.61
N ASP A 241 -3.52 2.32 10.86
CA ASP A 241 -4.40 2.37 12.03
C ASP A 241 -5.36 3.57 11.92
N ASP A 242 -4.84 4.76 11.63
CA ASP A 242 -5.64 5.98 11.48
C ASP A 242 -6.66 5.88 10.32
N ILE A 243 -6.21 5.49 9.13
CA ILE A 243 -7.07 5.41 7.94
C ILE A 243 -8.16 4.34 8.11
N VAL A 244 -7.81 3.16 8.63
CA VAL A 244 -8.79 2.08 8.82
C VAL A 244 -9.83 2.48 9.86
N ARG A 245 -9.43 3.11 10.98
CA ARG A 245 -10.37 3.63 11.97
C ARG A 245 -11.31 4.66 11.35
N GLU A 246 -10.78 5.59 10.55
CA GLU A 246 -11.59 6.62 9.89
C GLU A 246 -12.59 6.03 8.87
N VAL A 247 -12.14 5.10 8.02
CA VAL A 247 -12.99 4.46 7.00
C VAL A 247 -14.08 3.62 7.66
N ILE A 248 -13.74 2.81 8.67
CA ILE A 248 -14.73 2.00 9.39
C ILE A 248 -15.75 2.91 10.10
N PHE A 249 -15.29 3.97 10.77
CA PHE A 249 -16.18 4.90 11.45
C PHE A 249 -17.13 5.63 10.49
N SER A 250 -16.64 6.05 9.32
CA SER A 250 -17.43 6.81 8.35
C SER A 250 -18.37 5.96 7.51
N GLU A 251 -17.96 4.76 7.10
CA GLU A 251 -18.74 3.92 6.18
C GLU A 251 -19.67 2.92 6.88
N THR A 252 -19.38 2.52 8.12
CA THR A 252 -20.07 1.39 8.74
C THR A 252 -20.81 1.79 10.02
N LYS A 253 -22.07 1.34 10.13
CA LYS A 253 -22.90 1.53 11.34
C LYS A 253 -22.90 0.33 12.27
N SER A 254 -22.41 -0.82 11.80
CA SER A 254 -22.39 -2.08 12.53
C SER A 254 -21.24 -2.94 12.07
N ALA A 255 -20.71 -3.75 12.98
CA ALA A 255 -19.60 -4.66 12.74
C ALA A 255 -19.94 -5.74 11.69
N VAL A 256 -21.20 -6.19 11.63
CA VAL A 256 -21.68 -7.16 10.62
C VAL A 256 -21.57 -6.57 9.21
N VAL A 257 -21.99 -5.30 9.07
CA VAL A 257 -21.93 -4.58 7.79
C VAL A 257 -20.48 -4.34 7.40
N ALA A 258 -19.60 -4.03 8.36
CA ALA A 258 -18.17 -3.89 8.10
C ALA A 258 -17.54 -5.18 7.53
N TYR A 259 -17.91 -6.35 8.06
CA TYR A 259 -17.43 -7.64 7.56
C TYR A 259 -17.97 -7.98 6.15
N GLN A 260 -19.25 -7.67 5.90
CA GLN A 260 -19.88 -7.89 4.59
C GLN A 260 -19.28 -6.98 3.51
N ASP A 261 -19.05 -5.70 3.85
CA ASP A 261 -18.49 -4.68 2.96
C ASP A 261 -16.95 -4.63 3.01
N ARG A 262 -16.27 -5.62 3.60
CA ARG A 262 -14.80 -5.62 3.80
C ARG A 262 -14.00 -5.36 2.53
N LEU A 263 -14.48 -5.83 1.37
CA LEU A 263 -13.83 -5.59 0.09
C LEU A 263 -13.88 -4.12 -0.31
N ARG A 264 -15.01 -3.45 -0.07
CA ARG A 264 -15.17 -2.00 -0.34
C ARG A 264 -14.28 -1.19 0.60
N ILE A 265 -14.28 -1.55 1.89
CA ILE A 265 -13.42 -0.92 2.90
C ILE A 265 -11.95 -1.08 2.52
N SER A 266 -11.53 -2.28 2.11
CA SER A 266 -10.14 -2.53 1.68
C SER A 266 -9.74 -1.68 0.47
N GLN A 267 -10.63 -1.52 -0.51
CA GLN A 267 -10.38 -0.66 -1.67
C GLN A 267 -10.27 0.82 -1.30
N GLU A 268 -11.11 1.29 -0.37
CA GLU A 268 -11.07 2.67 0.10
C GLU A 268 -9.81 2.95 0.93
N VAL A 269 -9.45 2.03 1.84
CA VAL A 269 -8.20 2.09 2.61
C VAL A 269 -7.00 2.10 1.66
N PHE A 270 -6.98 1.20 0.67
CA PHE A 270 -5.94 1.18 -0.36
C PHE A 270 -5.84 2.52 -1.10
N ARG A 271 -6.97 3.10 -1.52
CA ARG A 271 -7.00 4.38 -2.25
C ARG A 271 -6.40 5.51 -1.41
N ARG A 272 -6.86 5.67 -0.17
CA ARG A 272 -6.40 6.73 0.74
C ARG A 272 -4.93 6.54 1.13
N LEU A 273 -4.55 5.32 1.48
CA LEU A 273 -3.18 5.00 1.87
C LEU A 273 -2.23 5.23 0.69
N ASN A 274 -2.56 4.77 -0.51
CA ASN A 274 -1.71 4.95 -1.68
C ASN A 274 -1.55 6.44 -2.05
N GLU A 275 -2.60 7.26 -1.92
CA GLU A 275 -2.51 8.71 -2.15
C GLU A 275 -1.56 9.40 -1.15
N LEU A 276 -1.61 9.00 0.11
CA LEU A 276 -0.77 9.53 1.18
C LEU A 276 0.69 9.07 1.03
N THR A 277 0.92 7.77 0.82
CA THR A 277 2.26 7.17 0.72
C THR A 277 2.99 7.58 -0.55
N HIS A 278 2.27 7.91 -1.62
CA HIS A 278 2.86 8.37 -2.88
C HIS A 278 3.72 9.62 -2.67
N ARG A 279 3.33 10.50 -1.73
CA ARG A 279 4.10 11.71 -1.37
C ARG A 279 5.46 11.39 -0.77
N TRP A 280 5.60 10.20 -0.18
CA TRP A 280 6.83 9.68 0.39
C TRP A 280 7.65 8.87 -0.62
N GLY A 281 7.16 8.66 -1.85
CA GLY A 281 7.78 7.77 -2.81
C GLY A 281 7.60 6.28 -2.50
N VAL A 282 6.60 5.93 -1.68
CA VAL A 282 6.21 4.55 -1.36
C VAL A 282 4.91 4.23 -2.09
N VAL A 283 4.87 3.09 -2.76
CA VAL A 283 3.69 2.60 -3.47
C VAL A 283 3.16 1.39 -2.74
N VAL A 284 1.88 1.47 -2.37
CA VAL A 284 1.15 0.32 -1.83
C VAL A 284 0.72 -0.54 -3.00
N THR A 285 1.08 -1.81 -2.95
CA THR A 285 0.77 -2.78 -4.02
C THR A 285 -0.53 -3.51 -3.70
N ARG A 286 -0.76 -3.83 -2.41
CA ARG A 286 -1.94 -4.57 -1.98
C ARG A 286 -2.31 -4.26 -0.53
N VAL A 287 -3.60 -4.20 -0.28
CA VAL A 287 -4.21 -4.15 1.06
C VAL A 287 -5.31 -5.21 1.07
N ASP A 288 -5.22 -6.13 2.02
CA ASP A 288 -6.26 -7.13 2.29
C ASP A 288 -6.71 -6.97 3.75
N ILE A 289 -8.02 -7.01 3.98
CA ILE A 289 -8.62 -7.01 5.31
C ILE A 289 -9.30 -8.36 5.50
N ASP A 290 -8.66 -9.23 6.28
CA ASP A 290 -9.00 -10.65 6.32
C ASP A 290 -9.93 -11.00 7.48
N TYR A 291 -9.79 -10.33 8.63
CA TYR A 291 -10.47 -10.73 9.85
C TYR A 291 -11.09 -9.56 10.62
N PHE A 292 -12.32 -9.75 11.10
CA PHE A 292 -13.01 -8.87 12.05
C PHE A 292 -13.39 -9.70 13.27
N GLU A 293 -12.76 -9.46 14.41
CA GLU A 293 -13.20 -10.00 15.68
C GLU A 293 -14.32 -9.10 16.22
N VAL A 294 -15.49 -9.69 16.42
CA VAL A 294 -16.66 -9.00 16.93
C VAL A 294 -17.18 -9.81 18.13
N PRO A 295 -17.46 -9.17 19.27
CA PRO A 295 -17.84 -9.91 20.47
C PRO A 295 -19.23 -10.54 20.31
N GLU A 296 -19.35 -11.84 20.57
CA GLU A 296 -20.58 -12.65 20.41
C GLU A 296 -21.80 -12.05 21.14
N ASP A 297 -21.57 -11.42 22.29
CA ASP A 297 -22.63 -10.82 23.11
C ASP A 297 -23.36 -9.67 22.39
N ARG A 298 -22.70 -8.97 21.47
CA ARG A 298 -23.31 -7.86 20.70
C ARG A 298 -24.04 -8.33 19.43
N PHE A 299 -23.74 -9.53 18.93
CA PHE A 299 -24.53 -10.11 17.85
C PHE A 299 -25.96 -10.46 18.31
N ARG A 300 -26.14 -10.82 19.58
CA ARG A 300 -27.47 -11.11 20.15
C ARG A 300 -28.38 -9.88 20.21
N SER A 301 -27.81 -8.69 20.40
CA SER A 301 -28.54 -7.41 20.38
C SER A 301 -28.66 -6.78 18.99
N ALA A 302 -28.06 -7.36 17.96
CA ALA A 302 -27.82 -6.68 16.68
C ALA A 302 -29.08 -6.35 15.87
N ASN A 303 -30.27 -6.85 16.23
CA ASN A 303 -31.52 -6.34 15.67
C ASN A 303 -32.77 -6.86 16.41
N PRO A 304 -33.16 -6.33 17.58
CA PRO A 304 -34.52 -6.56 18.08
C PRO A 304 -35.53 -6.07 17.03
N GLU A 305 -35.28 -4.92 16.38
CA GLU A 305 -36.15 -4.38 15.33
C GLU A 305 -36.21 -5.27 14.09
N ALA A 306 -35.09 -5.72 13.51
CA ALA A 306 -35.19 -6.63 12.35
C ALA A 306 -35.56 -8.09 12.73
N ALA A 307 -35.52 -8.46 14.01
CA ALA A 307 -36.14 -9.69 14.50
C ALA A 307 -37.65 -9.53 14.60
N ILE A 308 -38.11 -8.40 15.14
CA ILE A 308 -39.53 -8.00 15.20
C ILE A 308 -40.09 -7.86 13.79
N GLU A 309 -39.41 -7.18 12.85
CA GLU A 309 -39.83 -7.06 11.46
C GLU A 309 -39.87 -8.39 10.72
N ARG A 310 -38.95 -9.31 11.03
CA ARG A 310 -39.00 -10.68 10.49
C ARG A 310 -40.18 -11.44 11.07
N GLU A 311 -40.43 -11.31 12.37
CA GLU A 311 -41.56 -11.95 13.04
C GLU A 311 -42.91 -11.39 12.55
N THR A 312 -43.04 -10.07 12.37
CA THR A 312 -44.25 -9.45 11.81
C THR A 312 -44.46 -9.86 10.37
N ARG A 313 -43.41 -9.84 9.53
CA ARG A 313 -43.50 -10.30 8.14
C ARG A 313 -43.84 -11.79 8.04
N MET A 314 -43.32 -12.63 8.92
CA MET A 314 -43.68 -14.05 8.99
C MET A 314 -45.14 -14.23 9.43
N ARG A 315 -45.61 -13.46 10.41
CA ARG A 315 -47.02 -13.46 10.84
C ARG A 315 -47.97 -12.99 9.74
N GLU A 316 -47.59 -11.96 8.97
CA GLU A 316 -48.38 -11.51 7.82
C GLU A 316 -48.49 -12.61 6.75
N ILE A 317 -47.37 -13.27 6.42
CA ILE A 317 -47.35 -14.38 5.47
C ILE A 317 -48.19 -15.56 5.99
N GLU A 318 -48.11 -15.88 7.27
CA GLU A 318 -48.89 -16.94 7.88
C GLU A 318 -50.39 -16.62 7.87
N ALA A 319 -50.76 -15.40 8.26
CA ALA A 319 -52.14 -14.92 8.19
C ALA A 319 -52.69 -14.92 6.75
N GLU A 320 -51.88 -14.54 5.77
CA GLU A 320 -52.27 -14.58 4.35
C GLU A 320 -52.46 -16.02 3.87
N ARG A 321 -51.55 -16.93 4.25
CA ARG A 321 -51.66 -18.36 3.94
C ARG A 321 -52.88 -19.00 4.58
N GLU A 322 -53.19 -18.63 5.82
CA GLU A 322 -54.35 -19.12 6.55
C GLU A 322 -55.65 -18.57 5.95
N ALA A 323 -55.74 -17.26 5.67
CA ALA A 323 -56.88 -16.68 4.98
C ALA A 323 -57.12 -17.33 3.60
N ARG A 324 -56.04 -17.62 2.86
CA ARG A 324 -56.12 -18.35 1.60
C ARG A 324 -56.59 -19.78 1.79
N ARG A 325 -56.10 -20.48 2.82
CA ARG A 325 -56.54 -21.84 3.15
C ARG A 325 -58.03 -21.85 3.47
N ILE A 326 -58.49 -20.96 4.34
CA ILE A 326 -59.91 -20.84 4.73
C ILE A 326 -60.79 -20.55 3.52
N ARG A 327 -60.38 -19.64 2.62
CA ARG A 327 -61.13 -19.37 1.39
C ARG A 327 -61.26 -20.63 0.53
N VAL A 328 -60.16 -21.31 0.26
CA VAL A 328 -60.16 -22.52 -0.57
C VAL A 328 -60.97 -23.65 0.07
N THR A 329 -60.87 -23.85 1.39
CA THR A 329 -61.69 -24.86 2.09
C THR A 329 -63.16 -24.47 2.11
N SER A 330 -63.49 -23.19 2.35
CA SER A 330 -64.88 -22.71 2.33
C SER A 330 -65.52 -22.82 0.95
N GLU A 331 -64.76 -22.55 -0.12
CA GLU A 331 -65.20 -22.75 -1.50
C GLU A 331 -65.41 -24.24 -1.79
N ALA A 332 -64.49 -25.10 -1.35
CA ALA A 332 -64.61 -26.54 -1.50
C ALA A 332 -65.81 -27.12 -0.73
N GLU A 333 -66.06 -26.66 0.50
CA GLU A 333 -67.22 -27.05 1.31
C GLU A 333 -68.52 -26.54 0.69
N ALA A 334 -68.57 -25.28 0.23
CA ALA A 334 -69.73 -24.74 -0.48
C ALA A 334 -70.03 -25.53 -1.76
N HIS A 335 -68.99 -25.95 -2.50
CA HIS A 335 -69.14 -26.80 -3.67
C HIS A 335 -69.63 -28.22 -3.31
N ALA A 336 -69.06 -28.84 -2.28
CA ALA A 336 -69.47 -30.16 -1.81
C ALA A 336 -70.91 -30.17 -1.29
N GLU A 337 -71.33 -29.12 -0.57
CA GLU A 337 -72.70 -28.98 -0.08
C GLU A 337 -73.67 -28.70 -1.21
N ALA A 338 -73.30 -27.88 -2.20
CA ALA A 338 -74.09 -27.67 -3.40
C ALA A 338 -74.28 -28.98 -4.20
N GLU A 339 -73.26 -29.83 -4.30
CA GLU A 339 -73.37 -31.15 -4.92
C GLU A 339 -74.23 -32.11 -4.11
N ARG A 340 -74.07 -32.13 -2.78
CA ARG A 340 -74.91 -32.92 -1.86
C ARG A 340 -76.38 -32.53 -2.02
N VAL A 341 -76.71 -31.24 -1.95
CA VAL A 341 -78.08 -30.73 -2.13
C VAL A 341 -78.61 -31.09 -3.51
N ARG A 342 -77.81 -30.95 -4.58
CA ARG A 342 -78.21 -31.37 -5.93
C ARG A 342 -78.51 -32.88 -6.00
N SER A 343 -77.73 -33.72 -5.32
CA SER A 343 -77.95 -35.16 -5.28
C SER A 343 -79.23 -35.53 -4.52
N ILE A 344 -79.50 -34.88 -3.38
CA ILE A 344 -80.72 -35.08 -2.58
C ILE A 344 -81.95 -34.62 -3.36
N VAL A 345 -81.91 -33.43 -3.99
CA VAL A 345 -83.01 -32.93 -4.83
C VAL A 345 -83.27 -33.86 -6.02
N ARG A 346 -82.22 -34.44 -6.62
CA ARG A 346 -82.36 -35.42 -7.71
C ARG A 346 -82.99 -36.73 -7.21
N ALA A 347 -82.62 -37.22 -6.02
CA ALA A 347 -83.21 -38.41 -5.41
C ALA A 347 -84.69 -38.20 -5.06
N LEU A 348 -85.03 -37.09 -4.39
CA LEU A 348 -86.41 -36.74 -4.03
C LEU A 348 -87.32 -36.56 -5.26
N ARG A 349 -86.79 -35.98 -6.35
CA ARG A 349 -87.50 -35.87 -7.62
C ARG A 349 -87.72 -37.23 -8.30
N ALA A 350 -86.79 -38.18 -8.16
CA ALA A 350 -86.93 -39.53 -8.72
C ALA A 350 -87.98 -40.38 -7.96
N GLU A 351 -88.22 -40.09 -6.69
CA GLU A 351 -89.26 -40.71 -5.85
C GLU A 351 -90.65 -40.06 -6.00
N GLY A 352 -90.80 -39.05 -6.88
CA GLY A 352 -92.09 -38.45 -7.22
C GLY A 352 -92.59 -37.37 -6.26
N VAL A 353 -91.70 -36.77 -5.45
CA VAL A 353 -92.04 -35.68 -4.53
C VAL A 353 -91.88 -34.30 -5.21
N ASP A 354 -92.93 -33.48 -5.19
CA ASP A 354 -92.87 -32.09 -5.67
C ASP A 354 -92.04 -31.22 -4.70
N VAL A 355 -90.84 -30.83 -5.14
CA VAL A 355 -89.89 -30.06 -4.33
C VAL A 355 -90.31 -28.58 -4.30
N SER A 356 -90.90 -28.15 -3.17
CA SER A 356 -91.21 -26.74 -2.87
C SER A 356 -89.96 -25.97 -2.37
N PRO A 357 -89.83 -24.65 -2.65
CA PRO A 357 -88.72 -23.82 -2.16
C PRO A 357 -88.48 -23.88 -0.64
N GLU A 358 -89.54 -24.09 0.15
CA GLU A 358 -89.47 -24.18 1.62
C GLU A 358 -88.77 -25.48 2.10
N MET A 359 -88.89 -26.58 1.35
CA MET A 359 -88.18 -27.84 1.66
C MET A 359 -86.68 -27.75 1.35
N ILE A 360 -86.27 -26.95 0.36
CA ILE A 360 -84.86 -26.73 0.04
C ILE A 360 -84.18 -25.92 1.14
N SER A 361 -84.85 -24.91 1.72
CA SER A 361 -84.34 -24.15 2.86
C SER A 361 -84.16 -24.99 4.13
N ALA A 362 -85.01 -26.00 4.35
CA ALA A 362 -84.88 -26.89 5.51
C ALA A 362 -83.68 -27.85 5.41
N ILE A 363 -83.21 -28.17 4.20
CA ILE A 363 -82.02 -29.02 3.97
C ILE A 363 -80.71 -28.22 4.16
N LEU A 364 -80.73 -26.91 3.88
CA LEU A 364 -79.56 -26.02 3.97
C LEU A 364 -79.15 -25.65 5.41
N LEU A 365 -79.97 -25.95 6.42
CA LEU A 365 -79.72 -25.63 7.82
C LEU A 365 -79.50 -26.92 8.63
N PRO A 366 -78.28 -27.45 8.71
CA PRO A 366 -77.93 -28.36 9.80
C PRO A 366 -77.90 -27.55 11.11
N ASP A 367 -78.43 -28.11 12.19
CA ASP A 367 -78.46 -27.55 13.55
C ASP A 367 -77.08 -27.05 14.01
N TRP A 368 -76.80 -25.75 13.83
CA TRP A 368 -75.63 -25.07 14.39
C TRP A 368 -75.77 -24.74 15.90
N SER A 369 -76.80 -25.27 16.56
CA SER A 369 -77.18 -24.90 17.93
C SER A 369 -76.44 -25.69 19.02
N VAL A 370 -75.69 -26.75 18.70
CA VAL A 370 -75.11 -27.65 19.73
C VAL A 370 -73.63 -27.38 20.04
N GLU A 371 -72.86 -26.75 19.15
CA GLU A 371 -71.40 -26.56 19.35
C GLU A 371 -71.00 -25.17 19.88
N ALA A 372 -71.92 -24.20 19.88
CA ALA A 372 -71.65 -22.85 20.41
C ALA A 372 -71.54 -22.79 21.94
N GLU A 373 -72.04 -23.80 22.66
CA GLU A 373 -72.02 -23.85 24.14
C GLU A 373 -70.72 -24.46 24.72
N ALA A 374 -69.85 -25.04 23.88
CA ALA A 374 -68.59 -25.65 24.30
C ALA A 374 -67.36 -24.71 24.24
N LEU A 375 -67.51 -23.48 23.74
CA LEU A 375 -66.40 -22.52 23.56
C LEU A 375 -66.41 -21.35 24.56
N LEU A 376 -67.24 -21.39 25.61
CA LEU A 376 -67.17 -20.44 26.71
C LEU A 376 -66.09 -20.89 27.72
N PRO A 377 -65.03 -20.09 27.99
CA PRO A 377 -64.12 -20.39 29.08
C PRO A 377 -64.87 -20.33 30.43
N PRO A 378 -64.53 -21.18 31.41
CA PRO A 378 -65.16 -21.10 32.74
C PRO A 378 -64.90 -19.74 33.36
N ALA A 379 -65.97 -19.07 33.81
CA ALA A 379 -65.91 -17.81 34.51
C ALA A 379 -64.96 -17.92 35.73
N GLY A 380 -63.83 -17.20 35.67
CA GLY A 380 -62.91 -17.09 36.79
C GLY A 380 -63.57 -16.49 38.03
N PRO A 381 -63.12 -16.86 39.24
CA PRO A 381 -63.75 -16.45 40.49
C PRO A 381 -63.71 -14.93 40.69
N ARG A 382 -64.85 -14.38 41.14
CA ARG A 382 -65.05 -12.97 41.50
C ARG A 382 -63.99 -12.48 42.51
N PRO A 383 -63.50 -11.23 42.40
CA PRO A 383 -62.57 -10.66 43.36
C PRO A 383 -63.23 -10.47 44.73
N ALA A 384 -62.59 -11.00 45.77
CA ALA A 384 -62.96 -10.80 47.16
C ALA A 384 -62.78 -9.34 47.56
N THR A 385 -63.82 -8.78 48.18
CA THR A 385 -63.87 -7.46 48.81
C THR A 385 -62.89 -7.38 49.99
N GLY A 386 -61.72 -6.78 49.76
CA GLY A 386 -60.76 -6.42 50.81
C GLY A 386 -61.18 -5.14 51.53
N LYS A 387 -61.49 -5.28 52.82
CA LYS A 387 -61.72 -4.19 53.78
C LYS A 387 -60.37 -3.50 54.11
N PRO A 388 -60.32 -2.16 54.29
CA PRO A 388 -59.07 -1.47 54.57
C PRO A 388 -58.68 -1.62 56.05
N ASP A 389 -57.46 -2.10 56.30
CA ASP A 389 -56.80 -2.01 57.61
C ASP A 389 -55.68 -0.98 57.50
N ASN A 390 -55.88 0.15 58.19
CA ASN A 390 -54.95 1.27 58.25
C ASN A 390 -54.73 1.58 59.73
N GLY A 391 -53.62 1.12 60.29
CA GLY A 391 -53.37 1.26 61.73
C GLY A 391 -52.04 0.71 62.24
N ASN A 392 -50.92 1.37 61.93
CA ASN A 392 -49.75 1.52 62.81
C ASN A 392 -48.81 2.55 62.16
N LYS A 393 -48.42 3.72 62.71
CA LYS A 393 -48.12 4.17 64.08
C LYS A 393 -47.06 3.33 64.82
N ARG A 394 -45.81 3.40 64.37
CA ARG A 394 -44.72 4.11 65.08
C ARG A 394 -43.42 4.03 64.30
#